data_AF-A0AAV9J099-F1
#
_entry.id   AF-A0AAV9J099-F1
#
_cell.length_a   1.000
_cell.length_b   1.000
_cell.length_c   1.000
_cell.angle_alpha   90.00
_cell.angle_beta   90.00
_cell.angle_gamma   90.00
#
_symmetry.space_group_name_H-M   'P 1'
#
loop_
_entity.id
_entity.type
_entity.pdbx_description
1 polymer ?
#
loop_
_entity_poly.entity_id
_entity_poly.type
_entity_poly.pdbx_seq_one_letter_code
_entity_poly.pdbx_strand_id
1 'polypeptide(L)'
;METPRTTCLSRAASSAPALFVVPLFPTRRVCCPPHARPSPAPRTHRPPSLFTLYGRMRNSGGFQLPPRVPQSPEALARALQLLGNATQRKLTEERRREAEALLGAYPPRKEIAQQWRGALLRDLRRERLARLKAEQNLRRGSPVSPEQAIYRMLERDMRLPPRDEQTDAAFLLLGRLVRDQQRPTEMEARRLRDLIGVVPTGKTSATRAIKVLKRMALERFRWERWPPFVPLDLEHVRQAFRILAQVRRQGTAGERANQELRSLLGGAFPRHRRVATAWRKRLAFVIRYRERKARVAAVMELRRQKLLRRAAAEAASTEPNASSAGAAEVSATAERERDASGEVATPPDASEPEAQ
;
A
#
# COMPACT_ATOMS: atom_id res chain seq x y z
N MET A 1 -52.96 -43.31 -47.17
CA MET A 1 -52.48 -42.21 -48.02
C MET A 1 -50.98 -42.05 -47.80
N GLU A 2 -50.24 -42.53 -48.79
CA GLU A 2 -48.94 -42.08 -49.31
C GLU A 2 -47.89 -41.48 -48.33
N THR A 3 -46.83 -42.25 -48.11
CA THR A 3 -45.43 -41.78 -47.98
C THR A 3 -44.86 -41.46 -49.39
N PRO A 4 -43.56 -41.16 -49.57
CA PRO A 4 -42.74 -40.01 -49.17
C PRO A 4 -42.16 -39.28 -50.43
N ARG A 5 -41.48 -38.12 -50.27
CA ARG A 5 -40.55 -37.63 -51.32
C ARG A 5 -39.24 -37.11 -50.74
N THR A 6 -38.28 -38.01 -50.76
CA THR A 6 -36.84 -37.81 -50.80
C THR A 6 -36.44 -37.17 -52.14
N THR A 7 -35.65 -36.10 -52.13
CA THR A 7 -34.92 -35.65 -53.33
C THR A 7 -33.44 -35.55 -53.00
N CYS A 8 -32.68 -36.46 -53.59
CA CYS A 8 -31.25 -36.38 -53.79
C CYS A 8 -30.95 -35.32 -54.85
N LEU A 9 -29.93 -34.49 -54.65
CA LEU A 9 -29.19 -33.89 -55.76
C LEU A 9 -27.68 -33.94 -55.51
N SER A 10 -27.06 -34.55 -56.51
CA SER A 10 -25.67 -34.87 -56.77
C SER A 10 -24.71 -33.67 -56.77
N ARG A 11 -23.57 -33.85 -56.08
CA ARG A 11 -22.19 -33.85 -56.60
C ARG A 11 -21.82 -32.85 -57.72
N ALA A 12 -20.85 -31.97 -57.41
CA ALA A 12 -19.53 -31.84 -58.05
C ALA A 12 -19.06 -30.38 -58.13
N ALA A 13 -17.95 -30.05 -57.48
CA ALA A 13 -16.81 -29.35 -58.10
C ALA A 13 -15.71 -29.13 -57.07
N SER A 14 -14.61 -29.83 -57.31
CA SER A 14 -13.31 -29.63 -56.70
C SER A 14 -12.80 -28.22 -57.01
N SER A 15 -12.44 -27.44 -56.00
CA SER A 15 -11.63 -26.24 -56.14
C SER A 15 -10.61 -26.23 -55.01
N ALA A 16 -9.38 -26.56 -55.39
CA ALA A 16 -8.22 -26.55 -54.52
C ALA A 16 -7.95 -25.14 -53.99
N PRO A 17 -7.66 -24.96 -52.69
CA PRO A 17 -7.06 -23.72 -52.23
C PRO A 17 -5.61 -23.67 -52.73
N ALA A 18 -5.36 -22.71 -53.62
CA ALA A 18 -4.02 -22.35 -54.08
C ALA A 18 -3.08 -22.17 -52.88
N LEU A 19 -2.03 -22.98 -52.86
CA LEU A 19 -0.87 -22.78 -52.00
C LEU A 19 -0.22 -21.46 -52.41
N PHE A 20 -0.47 -20.40 -51.64
CA PHE A 20 0.33 -19.19 -51.66
C PHE A 20 1.72 -19.55 -51.12
N VAL A 21 2.63 -19.88 -52.04
CA VAL A 21 4.07 -19.86 -51.82
C VAL A 21 4.45 -18.40 -51.61
N VAL A 22 4.57 -18.02 -50.34
CA VAL A 22 5.18 -16.74 -49.96
C VAL A 22 6.67 -16.83 -50.33
N PRO A 23 7.20 -15.96 -51.20
CA PRO A 23 8.63 -15.94 -51.46
C PRO A 23 9.37 -15.52 -50.18
N LEU A 24 10.18 -16.44 -49.67
CA LEU A 24 11.25 -16.19 -48.72
C LEU A 24 12.21 -15.16 -49.33
N PHE A 25 11.99 -13.89 -49.02
CA PHE A 25 13.00 -12.86 -49.23
C PHE A 25 14.20 -13.20 -48.34
N PRO A 26 15.41 -13.38 -48.90
CA PRO A 26 16.62 -13.43 -48.09
C PRO A 26 16.84 -12.03 -47.52
N THR A 27 16.49 -11.84 -46.25
CA THR A 27 16.96 -10.69 -45.49
C THR A 27 18.48 -10.82 -45.38
N ARG A 28 19.20 -10.16 -46.30
CA ARG A 28 20.62 -9.84 -46.14
C ARG A 28 20.78 -9.21 -44.77
N ARG A 29 21.41 -9.95 -43.85
CA ARG A 29 21.97 -9.40 -42.61
C ARG A 29 23.00 -8.35 -43.03
N VAL A 30 22.58 -7.10 -43.06
CA VAL A 30 23.51 -5.98 -43.02
C VAL A 30 24.16 -6.05 -41.65
N CYS A 31 25.41 -6.49 -41.63
CA CYS A 31 26.29 -6.37 -40.47
C CYS A 31 26.48 -4.88 -40.21
N CYS A 32 25.60 -4.29 -39.39
CA CYS A 32 25.89 -2.99 -38.79
C CYS A 32 27.13 -3.17 -37.88
N PRO A 33 28.18 -2.36 -38.05
CA PRO A 33 29.31 -2.37 -37.14
C PRO A 33 28.82 -2.04 -35.72
N PRO A 34 29.48 -2.56 -34.67
CA PRO A 34 29.11 -2.27 -33.30
C PRO A 34 29.28 -0.77 -33.06
N HIS A 35 28.17 -0.03 -33.06
CA HIS A 35 28.14 1.32 -32.56
C HIS A 35 28.65 1.30 -31.12
N ALA A 36 29.82 1.91 -30.94
CA ALA A 36 30.40 2.20 -29.64
C ALA A 36 29.30 2.78 -28.75
N ARG A 37 29.04 2.12 -27.63
CA ARG A 37 28.12 2.64 -26.61
C ARG A 37 28.61 4.04 -26.24
N PRO A 38 27.80 5.10 -26.40
CA PRO A 38 28.20 6.40 -25.92
C PRO A 38 28.48 6.27 -24.42
N SER A 39 29.68 6.68 -24.02
CA SER A 39 30.07 6.77 -22.60
C SER A 39 28.94 7.43 -21.82
N PRO A 40 28.52 6.87 -20.68
CA PRO A 40 27.49 7.48 -19.86
C PRO A 40 27.98 8.88 -19.48
N ALA A 41 27.27 9.90 -19.96
CA ALA A 41 27.54 11.28 -19.60
C ALA A 41 27.69 11.38 -18.07
N PRO A 42 28.67 12.16 -17.58
CA PRO A 42 28.88 12.33 -16.15
C PRO A 42 27.55 12.76 -15.54
N ARG A 43 27.09 11.98 -14.56
CA ARG A 43 25.85 12.24 -13.82
C ARG A 43 25.98 13.64 -13.23
N THR A 44 25.39 14.63 -13.89
CA THR A 44 25.23 15.95 -13.31
C THR A 44 24.46 15.76 -12.02
N HIS A 45 25.10 16.13 -10.91
CA HIS A 45 24.51 16.09 -9.60
C HIS A 45 23.29 16.99 -9.61
N ARG A 46 22.12 16.42 -9.89
CA ARG A 46 20.85 17.11 -9.76
C ARG A 46 20.78 17.55 -8.30
N PRO A 47 20.70 18.87 -8.00
CA PRO A 47 20.61 19.31 -6.63
C PRO A 47 19.42 18.59 -5.97
N PRO A 48 19.58 18.10 -4.74
CA PRO A 48 18.50 17.41 -4.06
C PRO A 48 17.27 18.31 -4.07
N SER A 49 16.13 17.77 -4.53
CA SER A 49 14.88 18.53 -4.48
C SER A 49 14.65 19.05 -3.06
N LEU A 50 14.05 20.22 -2.90
CA LEU A 50 13.70 20.76 -1.57
C LEU A 50 12.94 19.70 -0.73
N PHE A 51 12.12 18.87 -1.37
CA PHE A 51 11.44 17.73 -0.74
C PHE A 51 12.38 16.69 -0.11
N THR A 52 13.56 16.46 -0.70
CA THR A 52 14.56 15.51 -0.19
C THR A 52 15.32 16.08 1.03
N LEU A 53 15.53 17.40 1.07
CA LEU A 53 16.08 18.08 2.25
C LEU A 53 15.09 18.07 3.43
N TYR A 54 13.79 18.28 3.17
CA TYR A 54 12.75 18.19 4.22
C TYR A 54 12.46 16.75 4.65
N GLY A 55 12.64 15.76 3.76
CA GLY A 55 12.42 14.34 4.07
C GLY A 55 13.47 13.73 5.01
N ARG A 56 14.71 14.23 4.99
CA ARG A 56 15.79 13.78 5.89
C ARG A 56 15.61 14.19 7.36
N MET A 57 14.69 15.11 7.66
CA MET A 57 14.32 15.51 9.03
C MET A 57 13.15 14.70 9.63
N ARG A 58 12.75 13.57 9.02
CA ARG A 58 11.91 12.59 9.71
C ARG A 58 12.79 11.75 10.63
N ASN A 59 13.19 12.33 11.75
CA ASN A 59 13.78 11.60 12.86
C ASN A 59 12.77 10.55 13.36
N SER A 60 13.28 9.38 13.74
CA SER A 60 12.53 8.23 14.27
C SER A 60 11.99 8.44 15.69
N GLY A 61 12.39 9.52 16.37
CA GLY A 61 11.76 9.98 17.60
C GLY A 61 10.52 10.78 17.23
N GLY A 62 9.34 10.27 17.60
CA GLY A 62 8.02 10.82 17.23
C GLY A 62 7.95 12.34 17.24
N PHE A 63 7.17 12.89 16.30
CA PHE A 63 6.97 14.33 16.16
C PHE A 63 6.38 14.92 17.45
N GLN A 64 7.18 15.66 18.22
CA GLN A 64 6.73 16.30 19.45
C GLN A 64 6.13 17.66 19.12
N LEU A 65 4.88 17.89 19.54
CA LEU A 65 4.26 19.22 19.56
C LEU A 65 4.63 19.94 20.86
N PRO A 66 4.66 21.29 20.87
CA PRO A 66 4.77 22.03 22.12
C PRO A 66 3.59 21.68 23.04
N PRO A 67 3.79 21.64 24.38
CA PRO A 67 2.71 21.33 25.34
C PRO A 67 1.51 22.28 25.23
N ARG A 68 1.76 23.55 24.92
CA ARG A 68 0.73 24.56 24.70
C ARG A 68 0.92 25.22 23.34
N VAL A 69 -0.17 25.33 22.58
CA VAL A 69 -0.21 26.09 21.33
C VAL A 69 -0.86 27.45 21.63
N PRO A 70 -0.20 28.58 21.31
CA PRO A 70 -0.79 29.90 21.51
C PRO A 70 -2.02 30.06 20.61
N GLN A 71 -3.14 30.48 21.18
CA GLN A 71 -4.39 30.72 20.43
C GLN A 71 -4.45 32.12 19.82
N SER A 72 -3.82 33.12 20.45
CA SER A 72 -3.81 34.48 19.92
C SER A 72 -2.75 34.64 18.82
N PRO A 73 -3.06 35.37 17.73
CA PRO A 73 -2.16 35.50 16.58
C PRO A 73 -0.86 36.22 16.95
N GLU A 74 -0.92 37.16 17.89
CA GLU A 74 0.25 37.91 18.38
C GLU A 74 1.18 37.02 19.21
N ALA A 75 0.63 36.25 20.16
CA ALA A 75 1.39 35.28 20.95
C ALA A 75 2.03 34.21 20.06
N LEU A 76 1.32 33.78 19.01
CA LEU A 76 1.82 32.83 18.05
C LEU A 76 2.97 33.39 17.20
N ALA A 77 2.84 34.62 16.71
CA ALA A 77 3.91 35.30 15.98
C ALA A 77 5.15 35.48 16.87
N ARG A 78 4.94 35.86 18.14
CA ARG A 78 6.01 36.02 19.13
C ARG A 78 6.68 34.68 19.46
N ALA A 79 5.91 33.62 19.69
CA ALA A 79 6.42 32.28 19.92
C ALA A 79 7.25 31.77 18.72
N LEU A 80 6.80 32.02 17.49
CA LEU A 80 7.55 31.69 16.27
C LEU A 80 8.87 32.46 16.16
N GLN A 81 8.90 33.73 16.58
CA GLN A 81 10.11 34.54 16.63
C GLN A 81 11.10 33.99 17.68
N LEU A 82 10.62 33.66 18.88
CA LEU A 82 11.43 33.09 19.96
C LEU A 82 12.00 31.73 19.59
N LEU A 83 11.19 30.83 19.00
CA LEU A 83 11.67 29.55 18.47
C LEU A 83 12.66 29.75 17.33
N GLY A 84 12.45 30.75 16.46
CA GLY A 84 13.40 31.10 15.41
C GLY A 84 14.76 31.51 15.98
N ASN A 85 14.76 32.34 17.01
CA ASN A 85 15.98 32.71 17.73
C ASN A 85 16.63 31.49 18.41
N ALA A 86 15.84 30.61 19.03
CA ALA A 86 16.31 29.38 19.68
C ALA A 86 17.01 28.44 18.70
N THR A 87 16.55 28.39 17.44
CA THR A 87 17.21 27.57 16.41
C THR A 87 18.57 28.10 15.98
N GLN A 88 18.86 29.38 16.21
CA GLN A 88 20.10 30.02 15.78
C GLN A 88 21.11 30.13 16.93
N ARG A 89 20.64 30.51 18.12
CA ARG A 89 21.48 30.81 19.29
C ARG A 89 20.76 30.52 20.61
N LYS A 90 21.52 30.40 21.69
CA LYS A 90 20.97 30.30 23.05
C LYS A 90 20.25 31.62 23.39
N LEU A 91 19.01 31.54 23.89
CA LEU A 91 18.27 32.72 24.33
C LEU A 91 18.73 33.20 25.70
N THR A 92 18.55 34.49 25.97
CA THR A 92 18.65 35.06 27.31
C THR A 92 17.56 34.48 28.22
N GLU A 93 17.80 34.48 29.53
CA GLU A 93 16.87 33.88 30.50
C GLU A 93 15.47 34.49 30.44
N GLU A 94 15.38 35.82 30.28
CA GLU A 94 14.11 36.53 30.11
C GLU A 94 13.29 36.00 28.93
N ARG A 95 13.93 35.89 27.76
CA ARG A 95 13.28 35.39 26.54
C ARG A 95 12.98 33.90 26.59
N ARG A 96 13.74 33.14 27.39
CA ARG A 96 13.46 31.75 27.68
C ARG A 96 12.18 31.62 28.51
N ARG A 97 12.05 32.38 29.59
CA ARG A 97 10.83 32.43 30.41
C ARG A 97 9.63 32.88 29.58
N GLU A 98 9.81 33.85 28.69
CA GLU A 98 8.79 34.28 27.74
C GLU A 98 8.35 33.12 26.82
N ALA A 99 9.30 32.35 26.27
CA ALA A 99 8.99 31.19 25.45
C ALA A 99 8.27 30.08 26.23
N GLU A 100 8.68 29.82 27.48
CA GLU A 100 8.04 28.86 28.39
C GLU A 100 6.60 29.28 28.71
N ALA A 101 6.36 30.56 28.98
CA ALA A 101 5.02 31.08 29.24
C ALA A 101 4.08 30.89 28.04
N LEU A 102 4.58 31.10 26.82
CA LEU A 102 3.80 30.99 25.59
C LEU A 102 3.57 29.53 25.14
N LEU A 103 4.56 28.66 25.30
CA LEU A 103 4.56 27.28 24.77
C LEU A 103 4.33 26.20 25.85
N GLY A 104 4.29 26.59 27.12
CA GLY A 104 4.19 25.69 28.27
C GLY A 104 5.53 25.06 28.69
N ALA A 105 6.51 25.00 27.79
CA ALA A 105 7.86 24.52 28.07
C ALA A 105 8.88 25.10 27.08
N TYR A 106 10.16 25.10 27.46
CA TYR A 106 11.26 25.44 26.57
C TYR A 106 11.75 24.18 25.85
N PRO A 107 12.01 24.23 24.53
CA PRO A 107 12.55 23.09 23.82
C PRO A 107 13.94 22.73 24.37
N PRO A 108 14.18 21.47 24.79
CA PRO A 108 15.45 21.10 25.43
C PRO A 108 16.61 21.02 24.42
N ARG A 109 16.31 20.92 23.12
CA ARG A 109 17.30 20.86 22.04
C ARG A 109 16.87 21.70 20.84
N LYS A 110 17.85 22.14 20.05
CA LYS A 110 17.65 22.92 18.83
C LYS A 110 16.77 22.21 17.80
N GLU A 111 16.89 20.89 17.67
CA GLU A 111 16.09 20.09 16.73
C GLU A 111 14.61 20.13 17.11
N ILE A 112 14.29 20.08 18.41
CA ILE A 112 12.92 20.15 18.91
C ILE A 112 12.34 21.54 18.68
N ALA A 113 13.12 22.60 18.91
CA ALA A 113 12.71 23.97 18.59
C ALA A 113 12.37 24.13 17.09
N GLN A 114 13.16 23.51 16.20
CA GLN A 114 12.90 23.51 14.77
C GLN A 114 11.63 22.71 14.41
N GLN A 115 11.39 21.57 15.06
CA GLN A 115 10.17 20.78 14.88
C GLN A 115 8.92 21.56 15.32
N TRP A 116 8.96 22.20 16.50
CA TRP A 116 7.86 23.00 17.02
C TRP A 116 7.56 24.20 16.12
N ARG A 117 8.59 24.93 15.68
CA ARG A 117 8.43 26.03 14.72
C ARG A 117 7.79 25.56 13.41
N GLY A 118 8.24 24.41 12.90
CA GLY A 118 7.67 23.78 11.70
C GLY A 118 6.24 23.27 11.88
N ALA A 119 5.85 22.90 13.10
CA ALA A 119 4.47 22.55 13.45
C ALA A 119 3.55 23.77 13.35
N LEU A 120 3.90 24.81 14.11
CA LEU A 120 3.10 26.03 14.24
C LEU A 120 2.95 26.75 12.88
N LEU A 121 4.01 26.77 12.05
CA LEU A 121 3.92 27.32 10.69
C LEU A 121 2.99 26.52 9.76
N ARG A 122 2.91 25.19 9.95
CA ARG A 122 1.99 24.36 9.15
C ARG A 122 0.55 24.63 9.54
N ASP A 123 0.27 24.77 10.83
CA ASP A 123 -1.08 25.05 11.32
C ASP A 123 -1.55 26.43 10.87
N LEU A 124 -0.71 27.46 10.95
CA LEU A 124 -0.99 28.78 10.38
C LEU A 124 -1.31 28.75 8.89
N ARG A 125 -0.52 27.99 8.11
CA ARG A 125 -0.79 27.83 6.67
C ARG A 125 -2.10 27.11 6.43
N ARG A 126 -2.42 26.08 7.22
CA ARG A 126 -3.67 25.33 7.12
C ARG A 126 -4.87 26.19 7.44
N GLU A 127 -4.81 26.99 8.51
CA GLU A 127 -5.87 27.93 8.87
C GLU A 127 -6.07 29.02 7.83
N ARG A 128 -4.98 29.63 7.33
CA ARG A 128 -5.06 30.62 6.25
C ARG A 128 -5.69 30.03 5.00
N LEU A 129 -5.30 28.82 4.61
CA LEU A 129 -5.93 28.12 3.49
C LEU A 129 -7.39 27.75 3.75
N ALA A 130 -7.74 27.38 4.98
CA ALA A 130 -9.11 27.10 5.37
C ALA A 130 -9.98 28.36 5.32
N ARG A 131 -9.48 29.51 5.79
CA ARG A 131 -10.13 30.82 5.68
C ARG A 131 -10.31 31.23 4.23
N LEU A 132 -9.26 31.16 3.41
CA LEU A 132 -9.37 31.45 1.97
C LEU A 132 -10.37 30.52 1.27
N LYS A 133 -10.42 29.22 1.64
CA LYS A 133 -11.43 28.30 1.13
C LYS A 133 -12.84 28.64 1.63
N ALA A 134 -12.99 29.04 2.88
CA ALA A 134 -14.26 29.45 3.46
C ALA A 134 -14.77 30.75 2.81
N GLU A 135 -13.91 31.76 2.64
CA GLU A 135 -14.19 32.98 1.90
C GLU A 135 -14.51 32.69 0.43
N GLN A 136 -13.76 31.81 -0.22
CA GLN A 136 -14.11 31.35 -1.57
C GLN A 136 -15.46 30.63 -1.58
N ASN A 137 -15.78 29.82 -0.58
CA ASN A 137 -17.06 29.12 -0.49
C ASN A 137 -18.22 30.08 -0.18
N LEU A 138 -18.00 31.12 0.63
CA LEU A 138 -18.96 32.19 0.95
C LEU A 138 -19.21 33.10 -0.25
N ARG A 139 -18.15 33.50 -0.97
CA ARG A 139 -18.26 34.15 -2.29
C ARG A 139 -18.92 33.25 -3.32
N ARG A 140 -18.71 31.93 -3.20
CA ARG A 140 -19.43 30.89 -3.94
C ARG A 140 -20.76 30.51 -3.28
N GLY A 141 -21.33 31.35 -2.41
CA GLY A 141 -22.76 31.34 -2.06
C GLY A 141 -23.70 31.55 -3.26
N SER A 142 -23.16 31.43 -4.48
CA SER A 142 -23.91 31.26 -5.70
C SER A 142 -24.73 29.97 -5.60
N PRO A 143 -26.01 29.99 -6.01
CA PRO A 143 -26.77 28.76 -6.24
C PRO A 143 -25.86 27.80 -7.00
N VAL A 144 -25.80 26.53 -6.55
CA VAL A 144 -25.00 25.47 -7.19
C VAL A 144 -25.10 25.71 -8.68
N SER A 145 -23.97 26.12 -9.31
CA SER A 145 -23.99 26.53 -10.72
C SER A 145 -24.80 25.48 -11.48
N PRO A 146 -25.69 25.85 -12.42
CA PRO A 146 -26.48 24.87 -13.17
C PRO A 146 -25.61 23.71 -13.67
N GLU A 147 -24.33 24.00 -13.93
CA GLU A 147 -23.31 23.04 -14.23
C GLU A 147 -22.98 22.01 -13.14
N GLN A 148 -22.74 22.49 -11.91
CA GLN A 148 -22.49 21.66 -10.74
C GLN A 148 -23.73 20.90 -10.29
N ALA A 149 -24.93 21.45 -10.52
CA ALA A 149 -26.18 20.78 -10.20
C ALA A 149 -26.34 19.52 -11.06
N ILE A 150 -26.04 19.63 -12.38
CA ILE A 150 -25.99 18.49 -13.28
C ILE A 150 -24.95 17.45 -12.83
N TYR A 151 -23.77 17.88 -12.37
CA TYR A 151 -22.77 16.95 -11.83
C TYR A 151 -23.29 16.19 -10.61
N ARG A 152 -23.87 16.89 -9.63
CA ARG A 152 -24.41 16.25 -8.41
C ARG A 152 -25.56 15.30 -8.73
N MET A 153 -26.43 15.67 -9.67
CA MET A 153 -27.49 14.82 -10.17
C MET A 153 -26.92 13.55 -10.81
N LEU A 154 -25.94 13.69 -11.71
CA LEU A 154 -25.26 12.54 -12.34
C LEU A 154 -24.55 11.66 -11.29
N GLU A 155 -23.93 12.24 -10.28
CA GLU A 155 -23.28 11.48 -9.21
C GLU A 155 -24.27 10.68 -8.35
N ARG A 156 -25.48 11.21 -8.16
CA ARG A 156 -26.54 10.56 -7.37
C ARG A 156 -27.24 9.45 -8.15
N ASP A 157 -27.60 9.74 -9.41
CA ASP A 157 -28.54 8.91 -10.15
C ASP A 157 -27.83 7.89 -11.07
N MET A 158 -26.56 8.15 -11.43
CA MET A 158 -25.81 7.25 -12.31
C MET A 158 -25.29 6.02 -11.58
N ARG A 159 -25.46 4.87 -12.23
CA ARG A 159 -25.02 3.56 -11.73
C ARG A 159 -23.80 3.08 -12.50
N LEU A 160 -22.89 2.40 -11.81
CA LEU A 160 -21.72 1.80 -12.43
C LEU A 160 -22.06 0.37 -12.88
N PRO A 161 -21.91 0.02 -14.18
CA PRO A 161 -22.31 -1.29 -14.67
C PRO A 161 -21.56 -2.46 -14.00
N PRO A 162 -22.22 -3.60 -13.75
CA PRO A 162 -21.63 -4.77 -13.09
C PRO A 162 -20.63 -5.53 -13.97
N ARG A 163 -20.57 -5.29 -15.28
CA ARG A 163 -19.53 -5.83 -16.17
C ARG A 163 -18.70 -4.72 -16.81
N ASP A 164 -17.43 -5.00 -17.07
CA ASP A 164 -16.52 -4.00 -17.67
C ASP A 164 -16.87 -3.76 -19.13
N GLU A 165 -17.27 -4.80 -19.86
CA GLU A 165 -17.79 -4.71 -21.24
C GLU A 165 -18.99 -3.76 -21.33
N GLN A 166 -19.87 -3.79 -20.34
CA GLN A 166 -21.00 -2.86 -20.23
C GLN A 166 -20.53 -1.43 -19.91
N THR A 167 -19.48 -1.29 -19.10
CA THR A 167 -18.87 0.01 -18.80
C THR A 167 -18.20 0.59 -20.05
N ASP A 168 -17.51 -0.24 -20.83
CA ASP A 168 -16.87 0.14 -22.09
C ASP A 168 -17.93 0.49 -23.15
N ALA A 169 -19.01 -0.28 -23.24
CA ALA A 169 -20.16 0.04 -24.11
C ALA A 169 -20.79 1.39 -23.74
N ALA A 170 -20.96 1.68 -22.44
CA ALA A 170 -21.42 2.98 -21.99
C ALA A 170 -20.45 4.10 -22.38
N PHE A 171 -19.13 3.91 -22.22
CA PHE A 171 -18.13 4.88 -22.68
C PHE A 171 -18.17 5.12 -24.19
N LEU A 172 -18.37 4.08 -24.99
CA LEU A 172 -18.49 4.19 -26.45
C LEU A 172 -19.72 5.02 -26.85
N LEU A 173 -20.88 4.73 -26.26
CA LEU A 173 -22.12 5.48 -26.50
C LEU A 173 -21.97 6.94 -26.07
N LEU A 174 -21.50 7.21 -24.85
CA LEU A 174 -21.27 8.57 -24.37
C LEU A 174 -20.23 9.31 -25.22
N GLY A 175 -19.15 8.62 -25.62
CA GLY A 175 -18.10 9.19 -26.47
C GLY A 175 -18.58 9.53 -27.87
N ARG A 176 -19.51 8.75 -28.43
CA ARG A 176 -20.22 9.09 -29.68
C ARG A 176 -21.01 10.39 -29.50
N LEU A 177 -21.85 10.50 -28.46
CA LEU A 177 -22.66 11.71 -28.20
C LEU A 177 -21.80 12.97 -28.05
N VAL A 178 -20.62 12.86 -27.45
CA VAL A 178 -19.69 13.99 -27.31
C VAL A 178 -19.07 14.41 -28.65
N ARG A 179 -18.76 13.45 -29.52
CA ARG A 179 -18.15 13.69 -30.85
C ARG A 179 -19.17 14.27 -31.83
N ASP A 180 -20.32 13.61 -31.96
CA ASP A 180 -21.34 13.93 -32.96
C ASP A 180 -22.15 15.18 -32.57
N GLN A 181 -22.11 15.57 -31.28
CA GLN A 181 -22.91 16.66 -30.69
C GLN A 181 -24.42 16.48 -30.87
N GLN A 182 -24.87 15.27 -31.21
CA GLN A 182 -26.25 14.92 -31.45
C GLN A 182 -26.94 14.46 -30.15
N ARG A 183 -28.26 14.60 -30.13
CA ARG A 183 -29.10 13.96 -29.11
C ARG A 183 -29.03 12.44 -29.30
N PRO A 184 -29.04 11.64 -28.21
CA PRO A 184 -29.07 10.20 -28.34
C PRO A 184 -30.30 9.75 -29.10
N THR A 185 -30.13 8.79 -30.00
CA THR A 185 -31.27 8.09 -30.62
C THR A 185 -32.08 7.37 -29.55
N GLU A 186 -33.36 7.07 -29.83
CA GLU A 186 -34.23 6.43 -28.83
C GLU A 186 -33.65 5.08 -28.34
N MET A 187 -33.07 4.30 -29.25
CA MET A 187 -32.38 3.06 -28.92
C MET A 187 -31.17 3.29 -28.01
N GLU A 188 -30.35 4.31 -28.28
CA GLU A 188 -29.20 4.64 -27.44
C GLU A 188 -29.63 5.16 -26.07
N ALA A 189 -30.70 5.95 -26.01
CA ALA A 189 -31.27 6.44 -24.77
C ALA A 189 -31.76 5.27 -23.90
N ARG A 190 -32.48 4.30 -24.47
CA ARG A 190 -32.89 3.07 -23.79
C ARG A 190 -31.66 2.31 -23.29
N ARG A 191 -30.67 2.07 -24.16
CA ARG A 191 -29.44 1.34 -23.80
C ARG A 191 -28.61 2.04 -22.72
N LEU A 192 -28.48 3.38 -22.76
CA LEU A 192 -27.80 4.15 -21.71
C LEU A 192 -28.57 4.11 -20.39
N ARG A 193 -29.90 4.16 -20.43
CA ARG A 193 -30.74 3.99 -19.24
C ARG A 193 -30.53 2.62 -18.60
N ASP A 194 -30.46 1.56 -19.41
CA ASP A 194 -30.22 0.20 -18.91
C ASP A 194 -28.81 0.03 -18.34
N LEU A 195 -27.79 0.64 -18.98
CA LEU A 195 -26.41 0.50 -18.55
C LEU A 195 -26.08 1.35 -17.31
N ILE A 196 -26.38 2.64 -17.35
CA ILE A 196 -25.91 3.62 -16.36
C ILE A 196 -27.04 4.36 -15.64
N GLY A 197 -28.31 4.09 -15.95
CA GLY A 197 -29.47 4.69 -15.27
C GLY A 197 -29.81 6.12 -15.70
N VAL A 198 -28.92 6.83 -16.40
CA VAL A 198 -29.11 8.23 -16.80
C VAL A 198 -28.86 8.41 -18.29
N VAL A 199 -29.72 9.23 -18.93
CA VAL A 199 -29.59 9.59 -20.35
C VAL A 199 -29.15 11.05 -20.45
N PRO A 200 -27.91 11.33 -20.90
CA PRO A 200 -27.46 12.70 -21.11
C PRO A 200 -28.17 13.32 -22.33
N THR A 201 -28.67 14.54 -22.18
CA THR A 201 -29.46 15.24 -23.22
C THR A 201 -28.61 16.06 -24.18
N GLY A 202 -27.32 16.26 -23.89
CA GLY A 202 -26.40 17.03 -24.74
C GLY A 202 -24.92 16.84 -24.44
N LYS A 203 -24.06 17.42 -25.27
CA LYS A 203 -22.59 17.26 -25.23
C LYS A 203 -21.97 17.51 -23.86
N THR A 204 -22.39 18.58 -23.18
CA THR A 204 -21.89 18.94 -21.85
C THR A 204 -22.26 17.88 -20.82
N SER A 205 -23.53 17.48 -20.76
CA SER A 205 -24.01 16.42 -19.87
C SER A 205 -23.34 15.07 -20.14
N ALA A 206 -23.13 14.68 -21.41
CA ALA A 206 -22.43 13.45 -21.79
C ALA A 206 -20.95 13.48 -21.37
N THR A 207 -20.27 14.60 -21.59
CA THR A 207 -18.87 14.79 -21.14
C THR A 207 -18.74 14.64 -19.63
N ARG A 208 -19.73 15.17 -18.88
CA ARG A 208 -19.76 15.05 -17.42
C ARG A 208 -20.07 13.62 -16.99
N ALA A 209 -21.03 12.96 -17.62
CA ALA A 209 -21.32 11.54 -17.37
C ALA A 209 -20.08 10.68 -17.57
N ILE A 210 -19.29 10.90 -18.63
CA ILE A 210 -17.99 10.22 -18.83
C ILE A 210 -17.04 10.46 -17.66
N LYS A 211 -16.91 11.70 -17.20
CA LYS A 211 -16.01 12.04 -16.06
C LYS A 211 -16.45 11.36 -14.77
N VAL A 212 -17.74 11.39 -14.45
CA VAL A 212 -18.29 10.72 -13.27
C VAL A 212 -18.11 9.21 -13.38
N LEU A 213 -18.41 8.61 -14.54
CA LEU A 213 -18.32 7.17 -14.76
C LEU A 213 -16.87 6.70 -14.65
N LYS A 214 -15.94 7.47 -15.21
CA LYS A 214 -14.49 7.23 -15.08
C LYS A 214 -14.05 7.30 -13.62
N ARG A 215 -14.54 8.25 -12.84
CA ARG A 215 -14.24 8.33 -11.41
C ARG A 215 -14.77 7.12 -10.66
N MET A 216 -16.03 6.75 -10.85
CA MET A 216 -16.65 5.57 -10.22
C MET A 216 -15.91 4.27 -10.60
N ALA A 217 -15.57 4.09 -11.88
CA ALA A 217 -14.80 2.95 -12.35
C ALA A 217 -13.40 2.89 -11.72
N LEU A 218 -12.73 4.03 -11.58
CA LEU A 218 -11.42 4.11 -10.90
C LEU A 218 -11.54 3.83 -9.40
N GLU A 219 -12.58 4.33 -8.73
CA GLU A 219 -12.84 4.05 -7.32
C GLU A 219 -13.08 2.56 -7.11
N ARG A 220 -13.97 1.94 -7.89
CA ARG A 220 -14.17 0.49 -7.87
C ARG A 220 -12.85 -0.26 -8.08
N PHE A 221 -12.09 0.09 -9.11
CA PHE A 221 -10.79 -0.54 -9.38
C PHE A 221 -9.79 -0.35 -8.22
N ARG A 222 -9.80 0.78 -7.52
CA ARG A 222 -8.95 1.01 -6.34
C ARG A 222 -9.32 0.08 -5.19
N TRP A 223 -10.61 -0.10 -4.93
CA TRP A 223 -11.11 -1.03 -3.92
C TRP A 223 -10.83 -2.49 -4.30
N GLU A 224 -11.07 -2.85 -5.57
CA GLU A 224 -10.77 -4.17 -6.11
C GLU A 224 -9.27 -4.43 -6.32
N ARG A 225 -8.39 -3.45 -6.09
CA ARG A 225 -6.94 -3.64 -6.31
C ARG A 225 -6.33 -4.64 -5.32
N TRP A 226 -7.00 -4.86 -4.20
CA TRP A 226 -6.59 -5.79 -3.16
C TRP A 226 -7.55 -6.98 -3.10
N PRO A 227 -7.03 -8.21 -2.99
CA PRO A 227 -7.90 -9.32 -2.60
C PRO A 227 -8.46 -9.03 -1.20
N PRO A 228 -9.74 -9.33 -0.94
CA PRO A 228 -10.36 -9.04 0.36
C PRO A 228 -9.73 -9.84 1.49
N PHE A 229 -9.22 -11.04 1.17
CA PHE A 229 -8.52 -11.90 2.10
C PHE A 229 -7.18 -12.36 1.50
N VAL A 230 -6.16 -12.50 2.36
CA VAL A 230 -4.85 -13.06 2.01
C VAL A 230 -4.52 -14.16 3.01
N PRO A 231 -4.31 -15.41 2.57
CA PRO A 231 -3.99 -16.52 3.46
C PRO A 231 -2.76 -16.28 4.35
N LEU A 232 -2.83 -16.80 5.59
CA LEU A 232 -1.70 -16.80 6.52
C LEU A 232 -0.63 -17.82 6.13
N ASP A 233 -1.03 -18.95 5.55
CA ASP A 233 -0.11 -19.93 5.03
C ASP A 233 0.52 -19.48 3.70
N LEU A 234 1.83 -19.71 3.54
CA LEU A 234 2.59 -19.33 2.35
C LEU A 234 2.27 -20.22 1.14
N GLU A 235 1.96 -21.51 1.35
CA GLU A 235 1.63 -22.41 0.25
C GLU A 235 0.28 -22.05 -0.38
N HIS A 236 -0.73 -21.76 0.43
CA HIS A 236 -2.00 -21.20 -0.04
C HIS A 236 -1.82 -19.90 -0.86
N VAL A 237 -0.91 -19.00 -0.43
CA VAL A 237 -0.60 -17.77 -1.20
C VAL A 237 0.06 -18.12 -2.54
N ARG A 238 0.97 -19.10 -2.57
CA ARG A 238 1.64 -19.56 -3.80
C ARG A 238 0.65 -20.21 -4.76
N GLN A 239 -0.28 -21.01 -4.26
CA GLN A 239 -1.31 -21.65 -5.06
C GLN A 239 -2.26 -20.62 -5.67
N ALA A 240 -2.79 -19.68 -4.87
CA ALA A 240 -3.61 -18.57 -5.38
C ALA A 240 -2.84 -17.74 -6.42
N PHE A 241 -1.54 -17.51 -6.23
CA PHE A 241 -0.68 -16.83 -7.19
C PHE A 241 -0.58 -17.56 -8.55
N ARG A 242 -0.48 -18.90 -8.54
CA ARG A 242 -0.44 -19.72 -9.76
C ARG A 242 -1.78 -19.67 -10.50
N ILE A 243 -2.90 -19.85 -9.80
CA ILE A 243 -4.24 -19.79 -10.40
C ILE A 243 -4.50 -18.41 -11.01
N LEU A 244 -4.17 -17.33 -10.29
CA LEU A 244 -4.30 -15.96 -10.81
C LEU A 244 -3.44 -15.72 -12.08
N ALA A 245 -2.33 -16.44 -12.25
CA ALA A 245 -1.54 -16.35 -13.47
C ALA A 245 -2.27 -16.94 -14.69
N GLN A 246 -3.06 -18.01 -14.50
CA GLN A 246 -3.92 -18.60 -15.53
C GLN A 246 -5.10 -17.68 -15.83
N VAL A 247 -5.82 -17.20 -14.80
CA VAL A 247 -6.93 -16.23 -14.93
C VAL A 247 -6.48 -14.97 -15.68
N ARG A 248 -5.26 -14.47 -15.42
CA ARG A 248 -4.71 -13.33 -16.17
C ARG A 248 -4.59 -13.59 -17.67
N ARG A 249 -4.16 -14.79 -18.06
CA ARG A 249 -3.91 -15.17 -19.46
C ARG A 249 -5.23 -15.43 -20.20
N GLN A 250 -6.09 -16.24 -19.61
CA GLN A 250 -7.27 -16.79 -20.28
C GLN A 250 -8.57 -16.07 -19.87
N GLY A 251 -8.59 -15.35 -18.75
CA GLY A 251 -9.80 -14.77 -18.14
C GLY A 251 -10.47 -15.72 -17.14
N THR A 252 -10.16 -17.02 -17.21
CA THR A 252 -10.63 -18.08 -16.31
C THR A 252 -9.48 -19.07 -16.09
N ALA A 253 -9.51 -19.85 -15.00
CA ALA A 253 -8.58 -20.96 -14.77
C ALA A 253 -9.27 -22.34 -14.87
N GLY A 254 -10.54 -22.38 -15.28
CA GLY A 254 -11.40 -23.56 -15.19
C GLY A 254 -12.21 -23.56 -13.89
N GLU A 255 -13.33 -24.28 -13.87
CA GLU A 255 -14.30 -24.20 -12.77
C GLU A 255 -13.71 -24.64 -11.43
N ARG A 256 -13.01 -25.79 -11.40
CA ARG A 256 -12.34 -26.32 -10.19
C ARG A 256 -11.32 -25.32 -9.63
N ALA A 257 -10.42 -24.79 -10.47
CA ALA A 257 -9.41 -23.83 -10.05
C ALA A 257 -10.03 -22.48 -9.62
N ASN A 258 -11.14 -22.06 -10.25
CA ASN A 258 -11.85 -20.86 -9.84
C ASN A 258 -12.53 -21.04 -8.47
N GLN A 259 -13.12 -22.19 -8.19
CA GLN A 259 -13.69 -22.53 -6.88
C GLN A 259 -12.59 -22.60 -5.82
N GLU A 260 -11.46 -23.23 -6.12
CA GLU A 260 -10.29 -23.26 -5.24
C GLU A 260 -9.76 -21.85 -4.96
N LEU A 261 -9.63 -20.99 -5.97
CA LEU A 261 -9.23 -19.60 -5.77
C LEU A 261 -10.19 -18.84 -4.86
N ARG A 262 -11.50 -19.09 -4.98
CA ARG A 262 -12.51 -18.50 -4.08
C ARG A 262 -12.31 -19.01 -2.67
N SER A 263 -12.13 -20.31 -2.46
CA SER A 263 -11.84 -20.88 -1.14
C SER A 263 -10.61 -20.21 -0.51
N LEU A 264 -9.50 -20.11 -1.26
CA LEU A 264 -8.26 -19.49 -0.80
C LEU A 264 -8.37 -17.98 -0.51
N LEU A 265 -9.26 -17.25 -1.20
CA LEU A 265 -9.38 -15.79 -1.08
C LEU A 265 -10.68 -15.35 -0.38
N GLY A 266 -11.27 -16.21 0.46
CA GLY A 266 -12.44 -15.85 1.26
C GLY A 266 -13.70 -15.60 0.44
N GLY A 267 -13.96 -16.45 -0.56
CA GLY A 267 -15.10 -16.38 -1.48
C GLY A 267 -14.91 -15.45 -2.68
N ALA A 268 -13.83 -14.68 -2.72
CA ALA A 268 -13.66 -13.65 -3.74
C ALA A 268 -13.03 -14.15 -5.04
N PHE A 269 -13.45 -13.58 -6.17
CA PHE A 269 -12.89 -13.86 -7.49
C PHE A 269 -12.61 -12.56 -8.24
N PRO A 270 -11.46 -12.43 -8.94
CA PRO A 270 -11.15 -11.20 -9.66
C PRO A 270 -12.12 -11.05 -10.83
N ARG A 271 -12.84 -9.93 -10.85
CA ARG A 271 -13.83 -9.63 -11.89
C ARG A 271 -13.27 -9.65 -13.31
N HIS A 272 -12.02 -9.24 -13.49
CA HIS A 272 -11.38 -9.18 -14.80
C HIS A 272 -9.86 -9.31 -14.74
N ARG A 273 -9.23 -9.45 -15.91
CA ARG A 273 -7.77 -9.71 -16.05
C ARG A 273 -6.87 -8.65 -15.40
N ARG A 274 -7.30 -7.38 -15.34
CA ARG A 274 -6.50 -6.31 -14.71
C ARG A 274 -6.52 -6.42 -13.19
N VAL A 275 -7.69 -6.72 -12.59
CA VAL A 275 -7.81 -7.00 -11.15
C VAL A 275 -7.01 -8.25 -10.78
N ALA A 276 -7.11 -9.33 -11.58
CA ALA A 276 -6.29 -10.53 -11.38
C ALA A 276 -4.79 -10.21 -11.41
N THR A 277 -4.36 -9.34 -12.33
CA THR A 277 -2.96 -8.87 -12.41
C THR A 277 -2.56 -8.07 -11.17
N ALA A 278 -3.44 -7.19 -10.67
CA ALA A 278 -3.19 -6.42 -9.47
C ALA A 278 -3.06 -7.33 -8.23
N TRP A 279 -4.00 -8.26 -8.04
CA TRP A 279 -3.98 -9.25 -6.95
C TRP A 279 -2.70 -10.08 -7.01
N ARG A 280 -2.35 -10.59 -8.19
CA ARG A 280 -1.12 -11.36 -8.39
C ARG A 280 0.14 -10.58 -7.98
N LYS A 281 0.23 -9.29 -8.34
CA LYS A 281 1.35 -8.43 -7.91
C LYS A 281 1.40 -8.25 -6.39
N ARG A 282 0.24 -8.19 -5.73
CA ARG A 282 0.16 -8.12 -4.26
C ARG A 282 0.59 -9.43 -3.61
N LEU A 283 0.10 -10.58 -4.08
CA LEU A 283 0.53 -11.88 -3.56
C LEU A 283 2.03 -12.12 -3.78
N ALA A 284 2.59 -11.69 -4.92
CA ALA A 284 4.05 -11.72 -5.15
C ALA A 284 4.84 -10.91 -4.13
N PHE A 285 4.28 -9.77 -3.69
CA PHE A 285 4.90 -8.98 -2.63
C PHE A 285 4.82 -9.71 -1.28
N VAL A 286 3.68 -10.31 -0.94
CA VAL A 286 3.51 -11.08 0.31
C VAL A 286 4.49 -12.25 0.37
N ILE A 287 4.63 -13.01 -0.72
CA ILE A 287 5.59 -14.12 -0.81
C ILE A 287 7.01 -13.62 -0.51
N ARG A 288 7.47 -12.59 -1.25
CA ARG A 288 8.82 -12.02 -1.06
C ARG A 288 9.03 -11.46 0.33
N TYR A 289 8.01 -10.83 0.91
CA TYR A 289 8.07 -10.25 2.26
C TYR A 289 8.23 -11.35 3.32
N ARG A 290 7.43 -12.42 3.24
CA ARG A 290 7.50 -13.55 4.19
C ARG A 290 8.82 -14.31 4.05
N GLU A 291 9.27 -14.58 2.83
CA GLU A 291 10.56 -15.22 2.57
C GLU A 291 11.72 -14.38 3.12
N ARG A 292 11.69 -13.06 2.94
CA ARG A 292 12.69 -12.15 3.53
C ARG A 292 12.64 -12.19 5.06
N LYS A 293 11.45 -12.16 5.66
CA LYS A 293 11.29 -12.24 7.12
C LYS A 293 11.85 -13.56 7.67
N ALA A 294 11.56 -14.68 7.02
CA ALA A 294 12.08 -16.01 7.38
C ALA A 294 13.61 -16.05 7.29
N ARG A 295 14.21 -15.49 6.23
CA ARG A 295 15.68 -15.39 6.10
C ARG A 295 16.30 -14.56 7.23
N VAL A 296 15.71 -13.41 7.55
CA VAL A 296 16.20 -12.56 8.65
C VAL A 296 16.08 -13.30 9.99
N ALA A 297 14.96 -13.99 10.24
CA ALA A 297 14.78 -14.79 11.45
C ALA A 297 15.83 -15.91 11.55
N ALA A 298 16.09 -16.64 10.46
CA ALA A 298 17.12 -17.69 10.42
C ALA A 298 18.53 -17.14 10.71
N VAL A 299 18.87 -15.96 10.17
CA VAL A 299 20.14 -15.29 10.47
C VAL A 299 20.24 -14.89 11.93
N MET A 300 19.17 -14.36 12.52
CA MET A 300 19.12 -13.99 13.94
C MET A 300 19.23 -15.21 14.85
N GLU A 301 18.57 -16.32 14.50
CA GLU A 301 18.64 -17.57 15.25
C GLU A 301 20.05 -18.18 15.19
N LEU A 302 20.67 -18.20 14.00
CA LEU A 302 22.06 -18.62 13.85
C LEU A 302 23.01 -17.76 14.70
N ARG A 303 22.77 -16.44 14.78
CA ARG A 303 23.55 -15.54 15.63
C ARG A 303 23.33 -15.85 17.11
N ARG A 304 22.09 -16.12 17.54
CA ARG A 304 21.75 -16.54 18.90
C ARG A 304 22.47 -17.84 19.28
N GLN A 305 22.42 -18.86 18.41
CA GLN A 305 23.12 -20.12 18.61
C GLN A 305 24.64 -19.93 18.72
N LYS A 306 25.24 -19.05 17.91
CA LYS A 306 26.67 -18.71 18.01
C LYS A 306 27.01 -18.05 19.34
N LEU A 307 26.16 -17.16 19.86
CA LEU A 307 26.37 -16.54 21.17
C LEU A 307 26.26 -17.56 22.29
N LEU A 308 25.25 -18.45 22.25
CA LEU A 308 25.11 -19.53 23.23
C LEU A 308 26.32 -20.47 23.25
N ARG A 309 26.87 -20.83 22.07
CA ARG A 309 28.09 -21.65 21.98
C ARG A 309 29.32 -20.94 22.54
N ARG A 310 29.44 -19.62 22.33
CA ARG A 310 30.54 -18.82 22.92
C ARG A 310 30.42 -18.75 24.44
N ALA A 311 29.23 -18.46 24.96
CA ALA A 311 28.98 -18.44 26.39
C ALA A 311 29.24 -19.82 27.03
N ALA A 312 28.84 -20.91 26.38
CA ALA A 312 29.14 -22.27 26.86
C ALA A 312 30.65 -22.59 26.86
N ALA A 313 31.39 -22.14 25.84
CA ALA A 313 32.85 -22.30 25.80
C ALA A 313 33.55 -21.46 26.87
N GLU A 314 33.08 -20.23 27.12
CA GLU A 314 33.56 -19.37 28.19
C GLU A 314 33.29 -20.00 29.56
N ALA A 315 32.09 -20.54 29.80
CA ALA A 315 31.75 -21.26 31.03
C ALA A 315 32.64 -22.49 31.24
N ALA A 316 32.85 -23.32 30.20
CA ALA A 316 33.73 -24.49 30.27
C ALA A 316 35.20 -24.12 30.51
N SER A 317 35.66 -22.95 30.02
CA SER A 317 37.01 -22.45 30.30
C SER A 317 37.13 -21.81 31.69
N THR A 318 36.01 -21.34 32.25
CA THR A 318 35.94 -20.67 33.55
C THR A 318 35.69 -21.66 34.68
N GLU A 319 35.38 -22.94 34.41
CA GLU A 319 35.47 -24.02 35.40
C GLU A 319 36.95 -24.35 35.64
N PRO A 320 37.60 -23.79 36.67
CA PRO A 320 39.03 -23.85 36.81
C PRO A 320 39.35 -24.77 37.98
N ASN A 321 39.82 -25.99 37.73
CA ASN A 321 40.68 -26.72 38.69
C ASN A 321 40.24 -26.70 40.18
N ALA A 322 38.94 -26.66 40.48
CA ALA A 322 38.46 -26.73 41.86
C ALA A 322 38.81 -28.10 42.50
N SER A 323 39.18 -29.08 41.67
CA SER A 323 39.69 -30.38 42.09
C SER A 323 41.16 -30.37 42.52
N SER A 324 41.93 -29.28 42.40
CA SER A 324 43.32 -29.21 42.90
C SER A 324 43.51 -28.31 44.13
N ALA A 325 42.47 -27.61 44.60
CA ALA A 325 42.51 -26.82 45.83
C ALA A 325 41.85 -27.54 47.03
N GLY A 326 41.03 -28.58 46.79
CA GLY A 326 40.33 -29.32 47.85
C GLY A 326 41.10 -30.50 48.49
N ALA A 327 42.27 -30.87 47.98
CA ALA A 327 43.04 -31.98 48.57
C ALA A 327 43.91 -31.57 49.78
N ALA A 328 44.02 -30.27 50.09
CA ALA A 328 44.81 -29.77 51.22
C ALA A 328 43.98 -29.34 52.44
N GLU A 329 42.66 -29.23 52.33
CA GLU A 329 41.78 -28.74 53.42
C GLU A 329 40.91 -29.83 54.08
N VAL A 330 41.06 -31.10 53.70
CA VAL A 330 40.40 -32.22 54.40
C VAL A 330 41.19 -32.70 55.65
N SER A 331 42.36 -32.12 55.95
CA SER A 331 43.11 -32.43 57.18
C SER A 331 42.92 -31.43 58.33
N ALA A 332 42.13 -30.35 58.18
CA ALA A 332 42.03 -29.31 59.22
C ALA A 332 40.61 -29.07 59.78
N THR A 333 39.57 -29.70 59.24
CA THR A 333 38.16 -29.49 59.64
C THR A 333 37.48 -30.75 60.16
N ALA A 334 38.26 -31.72 60.65
CA ALA A 334 37.75 -32.90 61.36
C ALA A 334 37.48 -32.67 62.88
N GLU A 335 37.69 -31.46 63.42
CA GLU A 335 37.52 -31.21 64.87
C GLU A 335 36.52 -30.11 65.27
N ARG A 336 35.79 -29.50 64.34
CA ARG A 336 34.80 -28.47 64.68
C ARG A 336 33.52 -28.61 63.86
N GLU A 337 32.73 -29.62 64.18
CA GLU A 337 31.27 -29.62 64.01
C GLU A 337 30.68 -30.90 64.66
N ARG A 338 31.04 -31.12 65.93
CA ARG A 338 30.05 -31.57 66.92
C ARG A 338 29.46 -30.29 67.50
N ASP A 339 28.15 -30.26 67.70
CA ASP A 339 27.38 -29.14 68.26
C ASP A 339 26.78 -28.15 67.24
N ALA A 340 25.90 -28.64 66.37
CA ALA A 340 24.75 -27.85 65.88
C ALA A 340 23.68 -28.78 65.28
N SER A 341 23.16 -29.69 66.10
CA SER A 341 21.85 -30.29 65.85
C SER A 341 20.78 -29.20 65.95
N GLY A 342 20.19 -28.83 64.82
CA GLY A 342 19.18 -27.79 64.70
C GLY A 342 18.13 -28.18 63.67
N GLU A 343 17.39 -29.21 64.04
CA GLU A 343 16.16 -29.74 63.45
C GLU A 343 15.13 -28.61 63.20
N VAL A 344 14.83 -28.27 61.94
CA VAL A 344 13.57 -27.55 61.59
C VAL A 344 13.04 -28.00 60.23
N ALA A 345 12.05 -28.89 60.33
CA ALA A 345 10.79 -28.98 59.59
C ALA A 345 10.69 -28.42 58.17
N THR A 346 10.48 -29.35 57.24
CA THR A 346 9.73 -29.22 56.00
C THR A 346 8.29 -28.76 56.27
N PRO A 347 7.70 -27.90 55.42
CA PRO A 347 6.28 -28.04 55.10
C PRO A 347 6.06 -28.31 53.60
N PRO A 348 5.01 -29.05 53.24
CA PRO A 348 4.69 -29.41 51.87
C PRO A 348 3.73 -28.40 51.23
N ASP A 349 3.65 -28.51 49.90
CA ASP A 349 2.47 -28.28 49.06
C ASP A 349 1.92 -26.86 48.91
N ALA A 350 1.72 -26.44 47.66
CA ALA A 350 0.38 -26.25 47.09
C ALA A 350 0.40 -25.29 45.87
N SER A 351 -0.33 -25.75 44.85
CA SER A 351 -1.18 -24.95 43.94
C SER A 351 -0.59 -24.33 42.67
N GLU A 352 -0.91 -25.02 41.57
CA GLU A 352 -1.26 -24.44 40.28
C GLU A 352 -2.36 -23.35 40.41
N PRO A 353 -2.47 -22.47 39.41
CA PRO A 353 -3.80 -22.30 38.84
C PRO A 353 -3.82 -22.35 37.31
N GLU A 354 -4.76 -23.15 36.80
CA GLU A 354 -5.40 -22.96 35.51
C GLU A 354 -6.00 -21.55 35.40
N ALA A 355 -5.88 -20.93 34.22
CA ALA A 355 -6.76 -19.85 33.82
C ALA A 355 -7.12 -19.97 32.33
N GLN A 356 -8.42 -20.21 32.16
CA GLN A 356 -9.33 -20.25 31.03
C GLN A 356 -9.01 -19.38 29.81
#